data_AF-A0A2A6J223-F1
#
_entry.id   AF-A0A2A6J223-F1
#
_cell.length_a   1.000
_cell.length_b   1.000
_cell.length_c   1.000
_cell.angle_alpha   90.00
_cell.angle_beta   90.00
_cell.angle_gamma   90.00
#
_symmetry.space_group_name_H-M   'P 1'
#
loop_
_entity.id
_entity.type
_entity.pdbx_description
1 polymer ?
#
loop_
_entity_poly.entity_id
_entity_poly.type
_entity_poly.pdbx_seq_one_letter_code
_entity_poly.pdbx_strand_id
1 'polypeptide(L)'
;MEAFAVKKLNVALIGTGFMGKAHSIATAVVPILFGSPVEIERKVVVDIDEELAQNAAKQYGFTEYATDWRDVVSRPDIDIVDICTPNSTHAEIAIAAAKAGKHIMCEKPMSMTVEEAEAMLAAANETGIVTMVSYNYRHTPALQMAKKLIEEGRIGDILTFRGYYLQDWGADPEKPLSWRFNKALAGSGTLGDIGTHVIDAARLLVGEFAEVSAIVKTFIPERPLPAGRFFGPSGAASTEKGKVDVDDTALTMIKFSSGAHGTIEVTRNSWGHHNQLGFEIHGTRGSIAFDYQRLNELRVAFADDPADAFGFRTIYSGPNQPFGDKLWPVAGMGQGYIDIKSIEWYNFLKAIAENKPASPDFKDGVQIERIADAILVSGQTGAWEKIKQAAV
;
A
#
# COMPACT_ATOMS: atom_id res chain seq x y z
N MET A 1 39.38 8.06 -16.26
CA MET A 1 38.06 7.45 -16.02
C MET A 1 37.11 8.58 -15.76
N GLU A 2 36.39 9.02 -16.79
CA GLU A 2 35.31 9.99 -16.60
C GLU A 2 34.29 9.35 -15.66
N ALA A 3 34.07 9.96 -14.51
CA ALA A 3 32.97 9.61 -13.65
C ALA A 3 31.70 9.88 -14.46
N PHE A 4 31.00 8.83 -14.88
CA PHE A 4 29.64 8.97 -15.37
C PHE A 4 28.85 9.68 -14.27
N ALA A 5 28.58 10.97 -14.45
CA ALA A 5 27.75 11.73 -13.54
C ALA A 5 26.41 11.00 -13.45
N VAL A 6 26.07 10.49 -12.28
CA VAL A 6 24.76 9.88 -12.05
C VAL A 6 23.73 10.96 -12.34
N LYS A 7 22.95 10.79 -13.41
CA LYS A 7 21.92 11.76 -13.80
C LYS A 7 20.95 11.87 -12.62
N LYS A 8 20.88 13.06 -12.00
CA LYS A 8 19.88 13.38 -11.00
C LYS A 8 18.49 13.25 -11.62
N LEU A 9 17.58 12.51 -10.99
CA LEU A 9 16.22 12.30 -11.48
C LEU A 9 15.25 13.32 -10.88
N ASN A 10 14.48 13.99 -11.73
CA ASN A 10 13.49 14.95 -11.30
C ASN A 10 12.15 14.27 -11.01
N VAL A 11 11.65 14.47 -9.79
CA VAL A 11 10.37 13.93 -9.29
C VAL A 11 9.29 14.99 -9.40
N ALA A 12 8.16 14.61 -10.02
CA ALA A 12 6.90 15.33 -9.96
C ALA A 12 5.95 14.62 -8.98
N LEU A 13 5.52 15.30 -7.92
CA LEU A 13 4.50 14.82 -6.99
C LEU A 13 3.13 15.39 -7.37
N ILE A 14 2.13 14.55 -7.59
CA ILE A 14 0.77 14.95 -7.93
C ILE A 14 -0.16 14.63 -6.75
N GLY A 15 -0.71 15.68 -6.13
CA GLY A 15 -1.56 15.60 -4.94
C GLY A 15 -0.81 15.97 -3.66
N THR A 16 -1.24 17.06 -2.99
CA THR A 16 -0.53 17.62 -1.82
C THR A 16 -1.08 17.22 -0.45
N GLY A 17 -2.08 16.34 -0.44
CA GLY A 17 -2.75 15.89 0.77
C GLY A 17 -1.87 15.07 1.72
N PHE A 18 -2.51 14.29 2.60
CA PHE A 18 -1.80 13.49 3.61
C PHE A 18 -0.69 12.59 3.01
N MET A 19 -0.97 11.92 1.90
CA MET A 19 0.03 11.08 1.24
C MET A 19 1.13 11.89 0.56
N GLY A 20 0.81 13.00 -0.10
CA GLY A 20 1.81 13.91 -0.66
C GLY A 20 2.83 14.36 0.38
N LYS A 21 2.38 14.67 1.61
CA LYS A 21 3.28 14.95 2.75
C LYS A 21 4.18 13.75 3.09
N ALA A 22 3.62 12.55 3.23
CA ALA A 22 4.38 11.36 3.61
C ALA A 22 5.46 11.01 2.57
N HIS A 23 5.12 11.04 1.28
CA HIS A 23 6.06 10.82 0.18
C HIS A 23 7.13 11.91 0.11
N SER A 24 6.77 13.17 0.36
CA SER A 24 7.73 14.28 0.44
C SER A 24 8.74 14.14 1.57
N ILE A 25 8.31 13.61 2.73
CA ILE A 25 9.21 13.30 3.85
C ILE A 25 10.11 12.12 3.47
N ALA A 26 9.54 11.04 2.92
CA ALA A 26 10.31 9.85 2.53
C ALA A 26 11.42 10.21 1.52
N THR A 27 11.08 10.92 0.45
CA THR A 27 12.05 11.37 -0.57
C THR A 27 13.15 12.28 0.01
N ALA A 28 12.86 13.07 1.04
CA ALA A 28 13.88 13.85 1.76
C ALA A 28 14.82 13.00 2.61
N VAL A 29 14.28 11.94 3.22
CA VAL A 29 14.95 11.12 4.24
C VAL A 29 15.74 9.95 3.63
N VAL A 30 15.31 9.41 2.49
CA VAL A 30 16.00 8.31 1.78
C VAL A 30 17.51 8.50 1.64
N PRO A 31 18.04 9.65 1.15
CA PRO A 31 19.48 9.84 1.04
C PRO A 31 20.20 9.82 2.39
N ILE A 32 19.53 10.22 3.47
CA ILE A 32 20.08 10.27 4.84
C ILE A 32 20.17 8.85 5.43
N LEU A 33 19.11 8.06 5.30
CA LEU A 33 19.05 6.71 5.89
C LEU A 33 19.84 5.68 5.07
N PHE A 34 19.70 5.70 3.74
CA PHE A 34 20.11 4.56 2.93
C PHE A 34 21.32 4.80 2.03
N GLY A 35 21.76 6.05 1.87
CA GLY A 35 22.63 6.45 0.76
C GLY A 35 21.91 6.20 -0.57
N SER A 36 21.26 7.23 -1.11
CA SER A 36 20.28 7.06 -2.20
C SER A 36 20.88 6.33 -3.42
N PRO A 37 20.23 5.27 -3.95
CA PRO A 37 20.72 4.55 -5.14
C PRO A 37 20.84 5.46 -6.36
N VAL A 38 19.96 6.47 -6.45
CA VAL A 38 19.97 7.53 -7.45
C VAL A 38 19.73 8.86 -6.75
N GLU A 39 20.43 9.91 -7.15
CA GLU A 39 20.13 11.26 -6.66
C GLU A 39 18.80 11.75 -7.24
N ILE A 40 17.93 12.30 -6.40
CA ILE A 40 16.64 12.86 -6.84
C ILE A 40 16.52 14.34 -6.56
N GLU A 41 15.78 15.05 -7.41
CA GLU A 41 15.27 16.40 -7.13
C GLU A 41 13.76 16.33 -6.93
N ARG A 42 13.27 16.87 -5.82
CA ARG A 42 11.84 17.16 -5.65
C ARG A 42 11.53 18.38 -6.52
N LYS A 43 11.20 18.14 -7.78
CA LYS A 43 11.23 19.15 -8.84
C LYS A 43 9.94 19.96 -8.90
N VAL A 44 8.81 19.30 -9.08
CA VAL A 44 7.49 19.94 -9.17
C VAL A 44 6.50 19.26 -8.23
N VAL A 45 5.72 20.03 -7.49
CA VAL A 45 4.52 19.53 -6.81
C VAL A 45 3.26 20.10 -7.45
N VAL A 46 2.22 19.28 -7.58
CA VAL A 46 1.00 19.63 -8.30
C VAL A 46 -0.20 19.51 -7.39
N ASP A 47 -1.03 20.56 -7.34
CA ASP A 47 -2.38 20.52 -6.78
C ASP A 47 -3.32 21.35 -7.63
N ILE A 48 -4.58 20.95 -7.73
CA ILE A 48 -5.59 21.70 -8.50
C ILE A 48 -5.88 23.07 -7.88
N ASP A 49 -5.60 23.23 -6.58
CA ASP A 49 -5.68 24.48 -5.86
C ASP A 49 -4.29 25.14 -5.82
N GLU A 50 -4.18 26.33 -6.42
CA GLU A 50 -2.90 27.04 -6.55
C GLU A 50 -2.28 27.38 -5.19
N GLU A 51 -3.09 27.77 -4.20
CA GLU A 51 -2.59 28.12 -2.88
C GLU A 51 -2.03 26.87 -2.18
N LEU A 52 -2.73 25.74 -2.28
CA LEU A 52 -2.22 24.46 -1.76
C LEU A 52 -0.93 24.04 -2.47
N ALA A 53 -0.86 24.15 -3.80
CA ALA A 53 0.34 23.81 -4.57
C ALA A 53 1.55 24.68 -4.17
N GLN A 54 1.35 26.01 -4.06
CA GLN A 54 2.38 26.96 -3.63
C GLN A 54 2.88 26.68 -2.20
N ASN A 55 1.94 26.43 -1.28
CA ASN A 55 2.27 26.14 0.11
C ASN A 55 3.00 24.80 0.24
N ALA A 56 2.54 23.78 -0.47
CA ALA A 56 3.20 22.48 -0.51
C ALA A 56 4.62 22.58 -1.08
N ALA A 57 4.86 23.36 -2.15
CA ALA A 57 6.21 23.51 -2.69
C ALA A 57 7.18 24.07 -1.65
N LYS A 58 6.77 25.11 -0.93
CA LYS A 58 7.58 25.71 0.15
C LYS A 58 7.77 24.74 1.32
N GLN A 59 6.68 24.13 1.80
CA GLN A 59 6.70 23.31 3.01
C GLN A 59 7.39 21.96 2.80
N TYR A 60 7.15 21.32 1.65
CA TYR A 60 7.68 20.02 1.31
C TYR A 60 9.05 20.12 0.64
N GLY A 61 9.48 21.31 0.19
CA GLY A 61 10.80 21.55 -0.37
C GLY A 61 10.91 21.10 -1.83
N PHE A 62 9.89 21.43 -2.64
CA PHE A 62 9.93 21.30 -4.09
C PHE A 62 10.38 22.61 -4.74
N THR A 63 11.13 22.51 -5.84
CA THR A 63 11.68 23.68 -6.56
C THR A 63 10.57 24.50 -7.23
N GLU A 64 9.55 23.83 -7.74
CA GLU A 64 8.45 24.42 -8.51
C GLU A 64 7.09 23.88 -8.03
N TYR A 65 6.02 24.60 -8.35
CA TYR A 65 4.65 24.11 -8.22
C TYR A 65 3.92 24.27 -9.56
N ALA A 66 2.85 23.49 -9.76
CA ALA A 66 1.93 23.64 -10.89
C ALA A 66 0.50 23.32 -10.47
N THR A 67 -0.47 23.70 -11.31
CA THR A 67 -1.89 23.43 -11.07
C THR A 67 -2.54 22.46 -12.05
N ASP A 68 -1.84 22.12 -13.13
CA ASP A 68 -2.25 21.08 -14.08
C ASP A 68 -1.15 20.02 -14.17
N TRP A 69 -1.51 18.77 -13.85
CA TRP A 69 -0.60 17.65 -13.92
C TRP A 69 -0.27 17.28 -15.36
N ARG A 70 -1.13 17.61 -16.34
CA ARG A 70 -0.92 17.26 -17.76
C ARG A 70 0.29 17.96 -18.32
N ASP A 71 0.44 19.25 -18.00
CA ASP A 71 1.60 20.05 -18.37
C ASP A 71 2.87 19.44 -17.77
N VAL A 72 2.83 19.02 -16.51
CA VAL A 72 3.99 18.46 -15.80
C VAL A 72 4.40 17.09 -16.33
N VAL A 73 3.45 16.19 -16.58
CA VAL A 73 3.73 14.84 -17.10
C VAL A 73 4.37 14.90 -18.48
N SER A 74 3.99 15.88 -19.31
CA SER A 74 4.54 16.06 -20.66
C SER A 74 5.96 16.66 -20.68
N ARG A 75 6.46 17.18 -19.56
CA ARG A 75 7.76 17.84 -19.50
C ARG A 75 8.92 16.88 -19.78
N PRO A 76 9.89 17.25 -20.64
CA PRO A 76 11.04 16.40 -20.93
C PRO A 76 12.04 16.32 -19.76
N ASP A 77 12.01 17.27 -18.82
CA ASP A 77 12.92 17.30 -17.66
C ASP A 77 12.44 16.47 -16.47
N ILE A 78 11.19 15.99 -16.46
CA ILE A 78 10.67 15.10 -15.40
C ILE A 78 11.03 13.65 -15.71
N ASP A 79 11.51 12.91 -14.72
CA ASP A 79 11.89 11.49 -14.85
C ASP A 79 10.94 10.55 -14.08
N ILE A 80 10.45 10.99 -12.91
CA ILE A 80 9.58 10.22 -12.02
C ILE A 80 8.27 10.99 -11.79
N VAL A 81 7.14 10.28 -11.86
CA VAL A 81 5.82 10.78 -11.46
C VAL A 81 5.33 9.99 -10.24
N ASP A 82 5.10 10.70 -9.15
CA ASP A 82 4.55 10.19 -7.89
C ASP A 82 3.09 10.62 -7.75
N ILE A 83 2.18 9.65 -7.79
CA ILE A 83 0.73 9.84 -7.88
C ILE A 83 0.11 9.60 -6.49
N CYS A 84 -0.25 10.70 -5.82
CA CYS A 84 -0.82 10.73 -4.46
C CYS A 84 -2.25 11.30 -4.44
N THR A 85 -2.98 11.19 -5.55
CA THR A 85 -4.34 11.71 -5.73
C THR A 85 -5.41 10.72 -5.23
N PRO A 86 -6.71 11.05 -5.31
CA PRO A 86 -7.76 10.05 -5.10
C PRO A 86 -7.79 8.99 -6.22
N ASN A 87 -8.25 7.78 -5.85
CA ASN A 87 -8.28 6.57 -6.67
C ASN A 87 -8.79 6.81 -8.10
N SER A 88 -9.85 7.62 -8.25
CA SER A 88 -10.51 7.91 -9.54
C SER A 88 -9.65 8.60 -10.59
N THR A 89 -8.46 9.07 -10.21
CA THR A 89 -7.54 9.78 -11.13
C THR A 89 -6.25 9.03 -11.41
N HIS A 90 -5.99 7.92 -10.70
CA HIS A 90 -4.74 7.16 -10.84
C HIS A 90 -4.52 6.69 -12.28
N ALA A 91 -5.55 6.09 -12.88
CA ALA A 91 -5.43 5.50 -14.22
C ALA A 91 -5.11 6.54 -15.30
N GLU A 92 -5.82 7.68 -15.31
CA GLU A 92 -5.58 8.75 -16.30
C GLU A 92 -4.15 9.28 -16.20
N ILE A 93 -3.69 9.59 -14.98
CA ILE A 93 -2.37 10.16 -14.72
C ILE A 93 -1.28 9.13 -15.06
N ALA A 94 -1.41 7.89 -14.58
CA ALA A 94 -0.42 6.84 -14.77
C ALA A 94 -0.27 6.45 -16.25
N ILE A 95 -1.36 6.35 -17.00
CA ILE A 95 -1.31 6.05 -18.43
C ILE A 95 -0.61 7.18 -19.19
N ALA A 96 -0.91 8.45 -18.85
CA ALA A 96 -0.22 9.58 -19.47
C ALA A 96 1.28 9.61 -19.14
N ALA A 97 1.64 9.35 -17.88
CA ALA A 97 3.03 9.26 -17.43
C ALA A 97 3.78 8.12 -18.11
N ALA A 98 3.14 6.95 -18.24
CA ALA A 98 3.72 5.79 -18.90
C ALA A 98 4.01 6.06 -20.38
N LYS A 99 3.05 6.67 -21.10
CA LYS A 99 3.22 7.08 -22.50
C LYS A 99 4.32 8.13 -22.69
N ALA A 100 4.55 8.97 -21.67
CA ALA A 100 5.65 9.94 -21.66
C ALA A 100 7.00 9.35 -21.19
N GLY A 101 7.05 8.03 -20.95
CA GLY A 101 8.28 7.31 -20.56
C GLY A 101 8.77 7.63 -19.15
N LYS A 102 7.87 8.03 -18.22
CA LYS A 102 8.23 8.38 -16.84
C LYS A 102 8.15 7.16 -15.94
N HIS A 103 9.07 7.02 -14.99
CA HIS A 103 8.91 6.03 -13.92
C HIS A 103 7.75 6.44 -13.01
N ILE A 104 7.00 5.47 -12.45
CA ILE A 104 5.75 5.76 -11.74
C ILE A 104 5.76 5.14 -10.34
N MET A 105 5.55 5.97 -9.33
CA MET A 105 5.07 5.56 -8.01
C MET A 105 3.59 5.92 -7.93
N CYS A 106 2.71 4.97 -7.63
CA CYS A 106 1.26 5.22 -7.56
C CYS A 106 0.70 4.77 -6.21
N GLU A 107 -0.12 5.60 -5.58
CA GLU A 107 -0.87 5.20 -4.39
C GLU A 107 -1.83 4.04 -4.67
N LYS A 108 -2.20 3.36 -3.58
CA LYS A 108 -3.14 2.24 -3.56
C LYS A 108 -4.55 2.71 -3.12
N PRO A 109 -5.64 2.01 -3.51
CA PRO A 109 -5.69 0.95 -4.53
C PRO A 109 -5.24 1.47 -5.90
N MET A 110 -4.76 0.58 -6.76
CA MET A 110 -4.10 0.95 -8.01
C MET A 110 -5.03 1.75 -8.92
N SER A 111 -6.32 1.39 -8.95
CA SER A 111 -7.35 1.99 -9.78
C SER A 111 -8.74 1.78 -9.17
N MET A 112 -9.80 2.25 -9.86
CA MET A 112 -11.18 2.03 -9.44
C MET A 112 -11.74 0.68 -9.89
N THR A 113 -11.23 0.16 -11.01
CA THR A 113 -11.66 -1.13 -11.59
C THR A 113 -10.47 -1.92 -12.10
N VAL A 114 -10.67 -3.23 -12.28
CA VAL A 114 -9.66 -4.13 -12.86
C VAL A 114 -9.28 -3.70 -14.28
N GLU A 115 -10.23 -3.25 -15.09
CA GLU A 115 -9.98 -2.81 -16.47
C GLU A 115 -9.06 -1.58 -16.52
N GLU A 116 -9.23 -0.65 -15.57
CA GLU A 116 -8.32 0.49 -15.44
C GLU A 116 -6.91 0.05 -15.03
N ALA A 117 -6.79 -0.89 -14.08
CA ALA A 117 -5.48 -1.42 -13.67
C ALA A 117 -4.78 -2.12 -14.85
N GLU A 118 -5.52 -2.89 -15.64
CA GLU A 118 -5.01 -3.56 -16.84
C GLU A 118 -4.56 -2.56 -17.90
N ALA A 119 -5.30 -1.46 -18.09
CA ALA A 119 -4.91 -0.38 -19.00
C ALA A 119 -3.63 0.34 -18.54
N MET A 120 -3.48 0.58 -17.23
CA MET A 120 -2.26 1.14 -16.65
C MET A 120 -1.05 0.22 -16.87
N LEU A 121 -1.21 -1.08 -16.62
CA LEU A 121 -0.16 -2.09 -16.84
C LEU A 121 0.23 -2.18 -18.32
N ALA A 122 -0.77 -2.19 -19.22
CA ALA A 122 -0.51 -2.23 -20.66
C ALA A 122 0.31 -1.03 -21.13
N ALA A 123 -0.05 0.18 -20.68
CA ALA A 123 0.70 1.40 -21.01
C ALA A 123 2.14 1.38 -20.46
N ALA A 124 2.35 0.86 -19.25
CA ALA A 124 3.70 0.74 -18.67
C ALA A 124 4.59 -0.27 -19.42
N ASN A 125 4.00 -1.38 -19.88
CA ASN A 125 4.72 -2.41 -20.63
C ASN A 125 5.20 -1.92 -22.01
N GLU A 126 4.53 -0.95 -22.62
CA GLU A 126 4.93 -0.36 -23.91
C GLU A 126 6.25 0.43 -23.83
N THR A 127 6.58 0.99 -22.66
CA THR A 127 7.75 1.87 -22.49
C THR A 127 8.87 1.29 -21.63
N GLY A 128 8.63 0.15 -20.96
CA GLY A 128 9.66 -0.52 -20.15
C GLY A 128 10.08 0.25 -18.90
N ILE A 129 9.24 1.18 -18.44
CA ILE A 129 9.47 1.97 -17.24
C ILE A 129 9.38 1.11 -15.97
N VAL A 130 10.09 1.51 -14.92
CA VAL A 130 9.85 0.99 -13.56
C VAL A 130 8.57 1.61 -12.99
N THR A 131 7.68 0.75 -12.51
CA THR A 131 6.44 1.11 -11.80
C THR A 131 6.40 0.49 -10.41
N MET A 132 5.85 1.20 -9.43
CA MET A 132 5.53 0.65 -8.11
C MET A 132 4.14 1.11 -7.66
N VAL A 133 3.37 0.20 -7.05
CA VAL A 133 2.14 0.53 -6.31
C VAL A 133 2.47 0.62 -4.83
N SER A 134 1.98 1.65 -4.14
CA SER A 134 2.40 2.01 -2.80
C SER A 134 1.80 1.15 -1.67
N TYR A 135 2.03 -0.17 -1.72
CA TYR A 135 1.73 -1.10 -0.63
C TYR A 135 2.81 -1.05 0.44
N ASN A 136 2.95 0.12 1.08
CA ASN A 136 4.09 0.45 1.90
C ASN A 136 4.29 -0.51 3.09
N TYR A 137 3.22 -1.02 3.71
CA TYR A 137 3.32 -1.85 4.92
C TYR A 137 4.13 -3.13 4.72
N ARG A 138 4.18 -3.65 3.49
CA ARG A 138 4.99 -4.81 3.15
C ARG A 138 6.47 -4.57 3.42
N HIS A 139 6.93 -3.31 3.35
CA HIS A 139 8.31 -2.94 3.58
C HIS A 139 8.67 -2.81 5.07
N THR A 140 7.73 -3.08 5.98
CA THR A 140 8.03 -3.13 7.42
C THR A 140 9.14 -4.17 7.69
N PRO A 141 10.24 -3.83 8.38
CA PRO A 141 11.34 -4.76 8.64
C PRO A 141 10.90 -6.08 9.29
N ALA A 142 9.93 -6.03 10.21
CA ALA A 142 9.34 -7.22 10.83
C ALA A 142 8.61 -8.12 9.81
N LEU A 143 7.86 -7.53 8.87
CA LEU A 143 7.16 -8.28 7.81
C LEU A 143 8.17 -8.87 6.81
N GLN A 144 9.20 -8.11 6.44
CA GLN A 144 10.29 -8.61 5.58
C GLN A 144 11.09 -9.72 6.28
N MET A 145 11.25 -9.65 7.60
CA MET A 145 11.84 -10.72 8.39
C MET A 145 10.94 -11.97 8.39
N ALA A 146 9.61 -11.82 8.46
CA ALA A 146 8.68 -12.94 8.31
C ALA A 146 8.87 -13.63 6.95
N LYS A 147 8.93 -12.85 5.86
CA LYS A 147 9.23 -13.35 4.51
C LYS A 147 10.54 -14.13 4.47
N LYS A 148 11.62 -13.56 5.00
CA LYS A 148 12.94 -14.21 5.07
C LYS A 148 12.88 -15.56 5.78
N LEU A 149 12.21 -15.64 6.94
CA LEU A 149 12.08 -16.89 7.70
C LEU A 149 11.26 -17.95 6.96
N ILE A 150 10.22 -17.54 6.24
CA ILE A 150 9.42 -18.44 5.38
C ILE A 150 10.28 -18.97 4.23
N GLU A 151 11.01 -18.10 3.53
CA GLU A 151 11.89 -18.48 2.41
C GLU A 151 13.05 -19.38 2.85
N GLU A 152 13.56 -19.18 4.07
CA GLU A 152 14.55 -20.08 4.71
C GLU A 152 13.94 -21.41 5.17
N GLY A 153 12.62 -21.60 5.01
CA GLY A 153 11.89 -22.79 5.41
C GLY A 153 11.75 -22.95 6.93
N ARG A 154 12.00 -21.91 7.74
CA ARG A 154 12.02 -22.03 9.21
C ARG A 154 10.71 -22.49 9.82
N ILE A 155 9.58 -22.28 9.13
CA ILE A 155 8.27 -22.80 9.54
C ILE A 155 7.75 -23.95 8.65
N GLY A 156 8.57 -24.46 7.72
CA GLY A 156 8.17 -25.50 6.76
C GLY A 156 7.10 -25.01 5.78
N ASP A 157 6.32 -25.94 5.23
CA ASP A 157 5.20 -25.61 4.34
C ASP A 157 4.09 -24.87 5.07
N ILE A 158 3.55 -23.81 4.46
CA ILE A 158 2.45 -23.02 5.01
C ILE A 158 1.15 -23.81 4.89
N LEU A 159 0.42 -23.92 6.01
CA LEU A 159 -0.86 -24.61 6.09
C LEU A 159 -2.02 -23.60 6.10
N THR A 160 -1.91 -22.60 6.97
CA THR A 160 -2.97 -21.61 7.20
C THR A 160 -2.43 -20.19 7.30
N PHE A 161 -3.21 -19.25 6.78
CA PHE A 161 -3.00 -17.82 6.94
C PHE A 161 -4.25 -17.17 7.55
N ARG A 162 -4.07 -16.33 8.56
CA ARG A 162 -5.12 -15.43 9.06
C ARG A 162 -4.60 -14.01 8.97
N GLY A 163 -5.23 -13.17 8.16
CA GLY A 163 -4.91 -11.76 8.04
C GLY A 163 -6.06 -10.88 8.53
N TYR A 164 -5.74 -9.70 9.02
CA TYR A 164 -6.75 -8.72 9.38
C TYR A 164 -6.26 -7.28 9.20
N TYR A 165 -7.20 -6.38 8.94
CA TYR A 165 -6.99 -4.93 9.07
C TYR A 165 -8.19 -4.31 9.76
N LEU A 166 -7.99 -3.92 11.01
CA LEU A 166 -9.04 -3.40 11.88
C LEU A 166 -8.82 -1.92 12.16
N GLN A 167 -9.86 -1.12 11.91
CA GLN A 167 -9.91 0.29 12.24
C GLN A 167 -11.26 0.68 12.88
N ASP A 168 -11.27 1.78 13.62
CA ASP A 168 -12.45 2.36 14.26
C ASP A 168 -12.85 3.72 13.70
N TRP A 169 -12.08 4.26 12.74
CA TRP A 169 -12.35 5.61 12.23
C TRP A 169 -13.72 5.73 11.59
N GLY A 170 -14.31 4.65 11.07
CA GLY A 170 -15.67 4.62 10.51
C GLY A 170 -16.74 4.14 11.49
N ALA A 171 -16.40 3.87 12.76
CA ALA A 171 -17.31 3.22 13.69
C ALA A 171 -18.44 4.12 14.21
N ASP A 172 -18.19 5.44 14.29
CA ASP A 172 -19.19 6.44 14.68
C ASP A 172 -20.14 6.75 13.51
N PRO A 173 -21.46 6.53 13.63
CA PRO A 173 -22.44 6.88 12.59
C PRO A 173 -22.60 8.39 12.36
N GLU A 174 -22.25 9.24 13.32
CA GLU A 174 -22.35 10.70 13.19
C GLU A 174 -21.12 11.33 12.52
N LYS A 175 -20.11 10.50 12.20
CA LYS A 175 -18.99 10.94 11.38
C LYS A 175 -19.45 11.30 9.96
N PRO A 176 -19.05 12.46 9.41
CA PRO A 176 -19.50 12.90 8.11
C PRO A 176 -19.14 11.96 6.97
N LEU A 177 -19.98 11.96 5.95
CA LEU A 177 -19.74 11.33 4.65
C LEU A 177 -18.52 12.01 3.98
N SER A 178 -17.65 11.18 3.43
CA SER A 178 -16.46 11.57 2.68
C SER A 178 -16.38 10.73 1.41
N TRP A 179 -15.45 11.06 0.52
CA TRP A 179 -15.25 10.31 -0.73
C TRP A 179 -15.01 8.80 -0.52
N ARG A 180 -14.45 8.39 0.63
CA ARG A 180 -14.23 6.98 1.02
C ARG A 180 -15.51 6.18 1.28
N PHE A 181 -16.66 6.85 1.36
CA PHE A 181 -17.97 6.22 1.51
C PHE A 181 -18.77 6.22 0.20
N ASN A 182 -18.17 6.73 -0.90
CA ASN A 182 -18.81 6.93 -2.18
C ASN A 182 -18.15 6.04 -3.24
N LYS A 183 -18.90 5.09 -3.78
CA LYS A 183 -18.43 4.09 -4.75
C LYS A 183 -17.89 4.73 -6.02
N ALA A 184 -18.49 5.81 -6.50
CA ALA A 184 -18.06 6.49 -7.72
C ALA A 184 -16.70 7.22 -7.56
N LEU A 185 -16.26 7.48 -6.32
CA LEU A 185 -14.98 8.16 -6.04
C LEU A 185 -13.91 7.23 -5.48
N ALA A 186 -14.29 6.17 -4.74
CA ALA A 186 -13.38 5.23 -4.09
C ALA A 186 -13.33 3.83 -4.73
N GLY A 187 -14.35 3.44 -5.50
CA GLY A 187 -14.48 2.13 -6.15
C GLY A 187 -15.06 1.08 -5.21
N SER A 188 -14.45 0.93 -4.04
CA SER A 188 -14.96 0.18 -2.90
C SER A 188 -14.67 0.90 -1.59
N GLY A 189 -15.13 0.36 -0.47
CA GLY A 189 -14.99 0.96 0.85
C GLY A 189 -13.78 0.43 1.58
N THR A 190 -14.02 -0.25 2.69
CA THR A 190 -12.98 -0.82 3.55
C THR A 190 -12.08 -1.81 2.80
N LEU A 191 -12.64 -2.63 1.91
CA LEU A 191 -11.87 -3.62 1.15
C LEU A 191 -10.79 -2.96 0.28
N GLY A 192 -11.14 -1.94 -0.51
CA GLY A 192 -10.19 -1.22 -1.36
C GLY A 192 -9.21 -0.37 -0.57
N ASP A 193 -9.66 0.30 0.51
CA ASP A 193 -8.82 1.21 1.29
C ASP A 193 -7.79 0.46 2.16
N ILE A 194 -8.20 -0.58 2.88
CA ILE A 194 -7.33 -1.29 3.82
C ILE A 194 -7.20 -2.79 3.56
N GLY A 195 -8.20 -3.42 2.93
CA GLY A 195 -8.13 -4.85 2.66
C GLY A 195 -7.08 -5.24 1.62
N THR A 196 -6.84 -4.38 0.63
CA THR A 196 -5.78 -4.55 -0.38
C THR A 196 -4.38 -4.65 0.24
N HIS A 197 -4.11 -3.98 1.37
CA HIS A 197 -2.85 -4.16 2.11
C HIS A 197 -2.70 -5.57 2.72
N VAL A 198 -3.78 -6.17 3.20
CA VAL A 198 -3.76 -7.55 3.73
C VAL A 198 -3.62 -8.56 2.59
N ILE A 199 -4.28 -8.30 1.46
CA ILE A 199 -4.14 -9.10 0.24
C ILE A 199 -2.68 -9.08 -0.24
N ASP A 200 -2.05 -7.90 -0.30
CA ASP A 200 -0.64 -7.77 -0.65
C ASP A 200 0.28 -8.56 0.31
N ALA A 201 0.07 -8.43 1.63
CA ALA A 201 0.84 -9.17 2.62
C ALA A 201 0.67 -10.70 2.46
N ALA A 202 -0.56 -11.17 2.22
CA ALA A 202 -0.84 -12.58 1.97
C ALA A 202 -0.15 -13.08 0.69
N ARG A 203 -0.22 -12.30 -0.41
CA ARG A 203 0.50 -12.62 -1.65
C ARG A 203 2.00 -12.71 -1.45
N LEU A 204 2.58 -11.75 -0.71
CA LEU A 204 4.01 -11.69 -0.43
C LEU A 204 4.51 -12.86 0.41
N LEU A 205 3.73 -13.28 1.42
CA LEU A 205 4.17 -14.25 2.43
C LEU A 205 3.75 -15.69 2.12
N VAL A 206 2.61 -15.88 1.45
CA VAL A 206 2.01 -17.21 1.21
C VAL A 206 2.00 -17.57 -0.28
N GLY A 207 1.71 -16.60 -1.14
CA GLY A 207 1.63 -16.77 -2.59
C GLY A 207 0.25 -16.43 -3.16
N GLU A 208 0.01 -16.85 -4.40
CA GLU A 208 -1.19 -16.44 -5.14
C GLU A 208 -2.48 -17.09 -4.62
N PHE A 209 -3.56 -16.33 -4.76
CA PHE A 209 -4.91 -16.76 -4.43
C PHE A 209 -5.51 -17.53 -5.61
N ALA A 210 -6.14 -18.67 -5.33
CA ALA A 210 -6.86 -19.46 -6.33
C ALA A 210 -8.37 -19.16 -6.32
N GLU A 211 -8.99 -19.17 -5.14
CA GLU A 211 -10.42 -18.94 -4.97
C GLU A 211 -10.71 -18.21 -3.65
N VAL A 212 -11.77 -17.40 -3.65
CA VAL A 212 -12.25 -16.68 -2.45
C VAL A 212 -13.75 -16.90 -2.25
N SER A 213 -14.19 -16.88 -1.00
CA SER A 213 -15.62 -16.81 -0.63
C SER A 213 -15.80 -15.79 0.49
N ALA A 214 -16.72 -14.83 0.31
CA ALA A 214 -16.78 -13.67 1.17
C ALA A 214 -18.19 -13.29 1.63
N ILE A 215 -18.25 -12.61 2.77
CA ILE A 215 -19.38 -11.81 3.23
C ILE A 215 -18.93 -10.36 3.24
N VAL A 216 -19.63 -9.50 2.51
CA VAL A 216 -19.34 -8.07 2.42
C VAL A 216 -20.55 -7.29 2.92
N LYS A 217 -20.37 -6.31 3.80
CA LYS A 217 -21.48 -5.63 4.46
C LYS A 217 -21.25 -4.14 4.69
N THR A 218 -22.31 -3.37 4.54
CA THR A 218 -22.45 -2.00 5.06
C THR A 218 -23.34 -2.06 6.31
N PHE A 219 -22.81 -1.59 7.44
CA PHE A 219 -23.50 -1.48 8.73
C PHE A 219 -24.12 -0.10 8.95
N ILE A 220 -23.46 0.96 8.47
CA ILE A 220 -23.93 2.36 8.60
C ILE A 220 -24.30 2.85 7.19
N PRO A 221 -25.58 2.74 6.78
CA PRO A 221 -26.00 3.01 5.41
C PRO A 221 -26.14 4.50 5.09
N GLU A 222 -26.17 5.37 6.10
CA GLU A 222 -26.33 6.81 5.94
C GLU A 222 -25.47 7.56 6.95
N ARG A 223 -24.90 8.69 6.53
CA ARG A 223 -24.03 9.55 7.35
C ARG A 223 -24.32 11.02 7.11
N PRO A 224 -24.08 11.90 8.10
CA PRO A 224 -24.20 13.35 7.90
C PRO A 224 -23.36 13.84 6.71
N LEU A 225 -23.89 14.71 5.86
CA LEU A 225 -23.10 15.37 4.81
C LEU A 225 -22.08 16.33 5.45
N PRO A 226 -20.91 16.55 4.83
CA PRO A 226 -19.93 17.49 5.35
C PRO A 226 -20.45 18.93 5.25
N ALA A 227 -20.23 19.74 6.29
CA ALA A 227 -20.62 21.16 6.33
C ALA A 227 -19.68 22.10 5.52
N GLY A 228 -18.88 21.54 4.60
CA GLY A 228 -17.90 22.28 3.78
C GLY A 228 -17.01 21.36 2.93
N ARG A 229 -16.04 21.92 2.19
CA ARG A 229 -15.04 21.13 1.46
C ARG A 229 -14.09 20.47 2.45
N PHE A 230 -14.04 19.14 2.45
CA PHE A 230 -13.21 18.39 3.37
C PHE A 230 -12.70 17.08 2.74
N PHE A 231 -11.40 16.82 2.87
CA PHE A 231 -10.72 15.69 2.21
C PHE A 231 -10.06 14.68 3.19
N GLY A 232 -10.21 14.89 4.50
CA GLY A 232 -9.62 14.06 5.56
C GLY A 232 -10.62 13.13 6.27
N PRO A 233 -10.24 12.55 7.43
CA PRO A 233 -11.11 11.71 8.26
C PRO A 233 -11.90 12.47 9.34
N SER A 234 -11.83 13.79 9.48
CA SER A 234 -12.51 14.56 10.54
C SER A 234 -13.02 15.93 10.08
N GLY A 235 -14.31 16.07 9.76
CA GLY A 235 -14.92 17.34 9.33
C GLY A 235 -16.14 17.71 10.17
N ALA A 236 -16.60 18.95 10.06
CA ALA A 236 -17.87 19.36 10.65
C ALA A 236 -19.04 18.69 9.91
N ALA A 237 -19.99 18.13 10.66
CA ALA A 237 -21.19 17.49 10.12
C ALA A 237 -22.30 18.52 9.88
N SER A 238 -23.04 18.36 8.79
CA SER A 238 -24.34 19.01 8.59
C SER A 238 -25.47 18.16 9.21
N THR A 239 -26.70 18.68 9.20
CA THR A 239 -27.88 17.93 9.66
C THR A 239 -28.48 17.01 8.59
N GLU A 240 -28.15 17.24 7.31
CA GLU A 240 -28.58 16.40 6.20
C GLU A 240 -27.73 15.12 6.14
N LYS A 241 -28.33 13.97 5.80
CA LYS A 241 -27.60 12.70 5.64
C LYS A 241 -27.54 12.28 4.18
N GLY A 242 -26.42 11.70 3.79
CA GLY A 242 -26.21 11.07 2.49
C GLY A 242 -26.00 9.56 2.63
N LYS A 243 -26.29 8.83 1.55
CA LYS A 243 -26.14 7.38 1.48
C LYS A 243 -24.66 6.96 1.42
N VAL A 244 -24.34 5.89 2.15
CA VAL A 244 -23.11 5.11 2.01
C VAL A 244 -23.41 3.95 1.04
N ASP A 245 -22.67 3.85 -0.05
CA ASP A 245 -22.87 2.84 -1.10
C ASP A 245 -21.66 1.92 -1.31
N VAL A 246 -20.82 1.82 -0.28
CA VAL A 246 -19.64 0.95 -0.21
C VAL A 246 -19.66 0.09 1.06
N ASP A 247 -18.78 -0.91 1.10
CA ASP A 247 -18.61 -1.81 2.23
C ASP A 247 -17.98 -1.14 3.47
N ASP A 248 -18.47 -1.53 4.64
CA ASP A 248 -17.88 -1.26 5.95
C ASP A 248 -16.92 -2.39 6.38
N THR A 249 -17.22 -3.63 5.94
CA THR A 249 -16.47 -4.83 6.29
C THR A 249 -16.46 -5.86 5.15
N ALA A 250 -15.41 -6.67 5.13
CA ALA A 250 -15.37 -7.92 4.37
C ALA A 250 -14.74 -9.04 5.21
N LEU A 251 -15.42 -10.18 5.26
CA LEU A 251 -14.94 -11.43 5.86
C LEU A 251 -14.75 -12.45 4.74
N THR A 252 -13.52 -12.92 4.53
CA THR A 252 -13.17 -13.71 3.35
C THR A 252 -12.47 -15.00 3.75
N MET A 253 -12.93 -16.14 3.21
CA MET A 253 -12.17 -17.40 3.17
C MET A 253 -11.38 -17.50 1.87
N ILE A 254 -10.20 -18.11 1.93
CA ILE A 254 -9.22 -18.14 0.85
C ILE A 254 -8.76 -19.58 0.62
N LYS A 255 -8.61 -19.96 -0.65
CA LYS A 255 -7.77 -21.07 -1.10
C LYS A 255 -6.60 -20.49 -1.87
N PHE A 256 -5.37 -20.77 -1.43
CA PHE A 256 -4.16 -20.39 -2.16
C PHE A 256 -3.84 -21.41 -3.25
N SER A 257 -3.14 -20.99 -4.30
CA SER A 257 -2.68 -21.88 -5.38
C SER A 257 -1.70 -22.95 -4.90
N SER A 258 -1.03 -22.73 -3.78
CA SER A 258 -0.14 -23.70 -3.13
C SER A 258 -0.87 -24.84 -2.40
N GLY A 259 -2.19 -24.71 -2.18
CA GLY A 259 -2.99 -25.63 -1.36
C GLY A 259 -3.15 -25.18 0.11
N ALA A 260 -2.46 -24.11 0.53
CA ALA A 260 -2.73 -23.46 1.81
C ALA A 260 -4.14 -22.86 1.84
N HIS A 261 -4.70 -22.71 3.04
CA HIS A 261 -6.00 -22.06 3.25
C HIS A 261 -5.85 -20.80 4.08
N GLY A 262 -6.84 -19.92 4.07
CA GLY A 262 -6.78 -18.78 4.97
C GLY A 262 -8.05 -17.97 5.11
N THR A 263 -7.95 -16.94 5.93
CA THR A 263 -8.99 -15.95 6.12
C THR A 263 -8.44 -14.53 6.12
N ILE A 264 -9.25 -13.59 5.64
CA ILE A 264 -9.03 -12.14 5.77
C ILE A 264 -10.26 -11.51 6.40
N GLU A 265 -10.05 -10.69 7.43
CA GLU A 265 -11.08 -9.85 8.05
C GLU A 265 -10.68 -8.38 7.98
N VAL A 266 -11.51 -7.56 7.37
CA VAL A 266 -11.27 -6.11 7.26
C VAL A 266 -12.51 -5.36 7.71
N THR A 267 -12.33 -4.32 8.53
CA THR A 267 -13.45 -3.50 9.01
C THR A 267 -12.99 -2.12 9.43
N ARG A 268 -13.85 -1.11 9.18
CA ARG A 268 -13.70 0.25 9.72
C ARG A 268 -14.57 0.52 10.96
N ASN A 269 -15.21 -0.52 11.51
CA ASN A 269 -16.17 -0.46 12.60
C ASN A 269 -15.70 -1.24 13.85
N SER A 270 -14.39 -1.29 14.11
CA SER A 270 -13.81 -2.07 15.20
C SER A 270 -13.27 -1.18 16.32
N TRP A 271 -14.17 -0.72 17.21
CA TRP A 271 -13.83 0.18 18.32
C TRP A 271 -12.59 -0.27 19.10
N GLY A 272 -11.61 0.64 19.26
CA GLY A 272 -10.36 0.37 19.98
C GLY A 272 -9.22 -0.16 19.09
N HIS A 273 -9.52 -0.53 17.85
CA HIS A 273 -8.53 -0.87 16.84
C HIS A 273 -8.32 0.34 15.93
N HIS A 274 -7.10 0.88 15.86
CA HIS A 274 -6.85 2.11 15.11
C HIS A 274 -6.29 1.85 13.71
N ASN A 275 -5.09 1.25 13.65
CA ASN A 275 -4.41 0.94 12.39
C ASN A 275 -3.80 -0.46 12.48
N GLN A 276 -4.65 -1.43 12.82
CA GLN A 276 -4.20 -2.77 13.19
C GLN A 276 -4.23 -3.71 11.98
N LEU A 277 -3.25 -3.54 11.09
CA LEU A 277 -2.89 -4.58 10.12
C LEU A 277 -2.14 -5.68 10.87
N GLY A 278 -2.57 -6.93 10.76
CA GLY A 278 -1.86 -8.04 11.35
C GLY A 278 -2.09 -9.35 10.62
N PHE A 279 -1.26 -10.32 10.95
CA PHE A 279 -1.41 -11.67 10.42
C PHE A 279 -0.84 -12.72 11.38
N GLU A 280 -1.32 -13.95 11.21
CA GLU A 280 -0.75 -15.15 11.80
C GLU A 280 -0.68 -16.26 10.73
N ILE A 281 0.48 -16.89 10.64
CA ILE A 281 0.78 -17.96 9.67
C ILE A 281 1.18 -19.20 10.45
N HIS A 282 0.56 -20.33 10.15
CA HIS A 282 0.94 -21.63 10.69
C HIS A 282 1.52 -22.49 9.58
N GLY A 283 2.76 -22.93 9.80
CA GLY A 283 3.43 -23.89 8.95
C GLY A 283 3.63 -25.23 9.65
N THR A 284 4.08 -26.22 8.90
CA THR A 284 4.36 -27.58 9.41
C THR A 284 5.45 -27.64 10.47
N ARG A 285 6.29 -26.60 10.60
CA ARG A 285 7.43 -26.53 11.55
C ARG A 285 7.48 -25.26 12.38
N GLY A 286 6.41 -24.47 12.42
CA GLY A 286 6.38 -23.27 13.26
C GLY A 286 5.27 -22.30 12.90
N SER A 287 5.26 -21.18 13.61
CA SER A 287 4.26 -20.13 13.42
C SER A 287 4.90 -18.74 13.45
N ILE A 288 4.30 -17.81 12.72
CA ILE A 288 4.70 -16.40 12.71
C ILE A 288 3.45 -15.54 12.96
N ALA A 289 3.55 -14.54 13.83
CA ALA A 289 2.50 -13.56 14.07
C ALA A 289 3.06 -12.13 14.06
N PHE A 290 2.29 -11.21 13.50
CA PHE A 290 2.64 -9.79 13.36
C PHE A 290 1.43 -8.90 13.63
N ASP A 291 1.69 -7.74 14.25
CA ASP A 291 0.71 -6.68 14.50
C ASP A 291 1.36 -5.32 14.25
N TYR A 292 0.81 -4.56 13.31
CA TYR A 292 1.34 -3.25 12.92
C TYR A 292 1.24 -2.20 14.04
N GLN A 293 0.28 -2.30 14.97
CA GLN A 293 0.28 -1.41 16.15
C GLN A 293 1.50 -1.66 17.04
N ARG A 294 2.17 -2.81 16.87
CA ARG A 294 3.48 -3.14 17.42
C ARG A 294 4.47 -3.44 16.30
N LEU A 295 4.55 -2.57 15.27
CA LEU A 295 5.33 -2.82 14.05
C LEU A 295 6.82 -3.21 14.25
N ASN A 296 7.36 -2.95 15.44
CA ASN A 296 8.72 -3.27 15.83
C ASN A 296 8.86 -4.69 16.42
N GLU A 297 7.79 -5.48 16.46
CA GLU A 297 7.73 -6.83 17.02
C GLU A 297 7.32 -7.84 15.93
N LEU A 298 8.12 -8.91 15.79
CA LEU A 298 7.71 -10.11 15.08
C LEU A 298 7.68 -11.28 16.06
N ARG A 299 6.55 -11.96 16.19
CA ARG A 299 6.44 -13.13 17.05
C ARG A 299 6.66 -14.39 16.22
N VAL A 300 7.53 -15.27 16.68
CA VAL A 300 7.84 -16.54 16.00
C VAL A 300 7.90 -17.69 16.99
N ALA A 301 7.46 -18.87 16.57
CA ALA A 301 7.64 -20.13 17.30
C ALA A 301 8.18 -21.17 16.33
N PHE A 302 9.23 -21.90 16.71
CA PHE A 302 9.82 -22.93 15.86
C PHE A 302 9.64 -24.30 16.52
N ALA A 303 9.24 -25.29 15.73
CA ALA A 303 8.95 -26.64 16.24
C ALA A 303 10.21 -27.40 16.70
N ASP A 304 11.40 -26.93 16.31
CA ASP A 304 12.70 -27.49 16.70
C ASP A 304 13.29 -26.84 17.97
N ASP A 305 12.57 -25.92 18.61
CA ASP A 305 12.94 -25.40 19.92
C ASP A 305 12.90 -26.51 21.00
N PRO A 306 13.78 -26.45 22.02
CA PRO A 306 13.71 -27.36 23.17
C PRO A 306 12.32 -27.36 23.81
N ALA A 307 11.83 -28.53 24.23
CA ALA A 307 10.46 -28.69 24.72
C ALA A 307 10.13 -27.82 25.96
N ASP A 308 11.12 -27.53 26.80
CA ASP A 308 11.02 -26.68 27.99
C ASP A 308 11.15 -25.18 27.69
N ALA A 309 11.48 -24.81 26.45
CA ALA A 309 11.61 -23.44 25.95
C ALA A 309 10.69 -23.15 24.75
N PHE A 310 9.86 -24.11 24.33
CA PHE A 310 8.97 -23.95 23.18
C PHE A 310 7.88 -22.91 23.44
N GLY A 311 7.72 -21.98 22.50
CA GLY A 311 6.70 -20.96 22.53
C GLY A 311 7.02 -19.80 21.60
N PHE A 312 6.09 -18.86 21.50
CA PHE A 312 6.34 -17.62 20.77
C PHE A 312 7.42 -16.80 21.48
N ARG A 313 8.50 -16.48 20.76
CA ARG A 313 9.44 -15.42 21.12
C ARG A 313 9.15 -14.17 20.31
N THR A 314 9.44 -13.01 20.90
CA THR A 314 9.36 -11.72 20.21
C THR A 314 10.74 -11.32 19.70
N ILE A 315 10.85 -11.15 18.39
CA ILE A 315 12.01 -10.55 17.73
C ILE A 315 11.73 -9.06 17.57
N TYR A 316 12.53 -8.23 18.22
CA TYR A 316 12.47 -6.78 18.04
C TYR A 316 13.24 -6.35 16.79
N SER A 317 12.64 -5.46 16.00
CA SER A 317 13.30 -4.84 14.85
C SER A 317 14.57 -4.10 15.27
N GLY A 318 15.62 -4.22 14.44
CA GLY A 318 16.97 -3.71 14.68
C GLY A 318 17.90 -4.00 13.50
N PRO A 319 19.23 -3.95 13.68
CA PRO A 319 20.20 -4.01 12.57
C PRO A 319 20.31 -5.38 11.87
N ASN A 320 19.81 -6.46 12.48
CA ASN A 320 19.92 -7.82 11.95
C ASN A 320 18.72 -8.25 11.08
N GLN A 321 17.70 -7.40 10.96
CA GLN A 321 16.54 -7.62 10.11
C GLN A 321 16.74 -6.98 8.72
N PRO A 322 15.99 -7.38 7.69
CA PRO A 322 16.03 -6.72 6.38
C PRO A 322 15.89 -5.19 6.51
N PHE A 323 16.76 -4.44 5.83
CA PHE A 323 16.90 -2.97 5.89
C PHE A 323 17.38 -2.40 7.23
N GLY A 324 17.49 -3.23 8.27
CA GLY A 324 17.79 -2.80 9.63
C GLY A 324 19.15 -2.13 9.79
N ASP A 325 20.15 -2.61 9.05
CA ASP A 325 21.52 -2.08 9.02
C ASP A 325 21.61 -0.63 8.55
N LYS A 326 20.55 -0.13 7.90
CA LYS A 326 20.43 1.23 7.36
C LYS A 326 19.49 2.12 8.18
N LEU A 327 18.89 1.59 9.24
CA LEU A 327 17.95 2.33 10.08
C LEU A 327 18.63 2.73 11.38
N TRP A 328 18.45 1.94 12.44
CA TRP A 328 18.90 2.28 13.78
C TRP A 328 19.92 1.25 14.30
N PRO A 329 20.94 1.69 15.04
CA PRO A 329 22.08 0.84 15.41
C PRO A 329 21.74 -0.25 16.43
N VAL A 330 20.59 -0.16 17.12
CA VAL A 330 20.20 -1.10 18.17
C VAL A 330 18.74 -1.52 18.01
N ALA A 331 18.46 -2.79 18.33
CA ALA A 331 17.09 -3.29 18.33
C ALA A 331 16.24 -2.57 19.37
N GLY A 332 15.00 -2.24 19.02
CA GLY A 332 14.06 -1.55 19.91
C GLY A 332 14.21 -0.02 19.99
N MET A 333 15.11 0.60 19.22
CA MET A 333 15.18 2.08 19.14
C MET A 333 13.91 2.69 18.49
N GLY A 334 13.22 1.90 17.66
CA GLY A 334 11.88 2.17 17.16
C GLY A 334 11.86 2.67 15.73
N GLN A 335 11.12 1.97 14.86
CA GLN A 335 10.68 2.44 13.56
C GLN A 335 9.24 2.96 13.62
N GLY A 336 8.92 3.87 12.71
CA GLY A 336 7.58 4.38 12.45
C GLY A 336 7.22 4.36 10.96
N TYR A 337 6.10 5.02 10.64
CA TYR A 337 5.52 5.02 9.29
C TYR A 337 6.47 5.59 8.22
N ILE A 338 7.24 6.64 8.55
CA ILE A 338 8.15 7.28 7.61
C ILE A 338 9.36 6.41 7.27
N ASP A 339 9.86 5.60 8.22
CA ASP A 339 10.93 4.65 7.92
C ASP A 339 10.47 3.66 6.85
N ILE A 340 9.24 3.16 6.97
CA ILE A 340 8.62 2.24 6.01
C ILE A 340 8.45 2.88 4.63
N LYS A 341 7.88 4.10 4.57
CA LYS A 341 7.75 4.86 3.31
C LYS A 341 9.13 5.17 2.70
N SER A 342 10.16 5.34 3.52
CA SER A 342 11.53 5.56 3.04
C SER A 342 12.15 4.27 2.48
N ILE A 343 11.86 3.10 3.06
CA ILE A 343 12.26 1.79 2.50
C ILE A 343 11.57 1.55 1.15
N GLU A 344 10.28 1.87 1.03
CA GLU A 344 9.52 1.81 -0.22
C GLU A 344 10.20 2.63 -1.33
N TRP A 345 10.45 3.91 -1.07
CA TRP A 345 11.16 4.79 -2.01
C TRP A 345 12.58 4.31 -2.31
N TYR A 346 13.32 3.83 -1.31
CA TYR A 346 14.65 3.25 -1.52
C TYR A 346 14.61 2.08 -2.51
N ASN A 347 13.64 1.16 -2.35
CA ASN A 347 13.49 0.01 -3.24
C ASN A 347 13.08 0.43 -4.65
N PHE A 348 12.20 1.44 -4.79
CA PHE A 348 11.82 1.99 -6.10
C PHE A 348 13.00 2.63 -6.82
N LEU A 349 13.76 3.50 -6.14
CA LEU A 349 14.95 4.13 -6.72
C LEU A 349 16.05 3.12 -7.05
N LYS A 350 16.21 2.07 -6.21
CA LYS A 350 17.11 0.96 -6.49
C LYS A 350 16.70 0.19 -7.76
N ALA A 351 15.41 -0.07 -7.93
CA ALA A 351 14.89 -0.74 -9.12
C ALA A 351 15.17 0.08 -10.40
N ILE A 352 15.00 1.42 -10.33
CA ILE A 352 15.38 2.33 -11.42
C ILE A 352 16.89 2.27 -11.70
N ALA A 353 17.74 2.39 -10.66
CA ALA A 353 19.19 2.35 -10.79
C ALA A 353 19.70 1.04 -11.45
N GLU A 354 19.07 -0.08 -11.10
CA GLU A 354 19.43 -1.40 -11.58
C GLU A 354 18.74 -1.79 -12.89
N ASN A 355 17.82 -0.96 -13.40
CA ASN A 355 16.94 -1.26 -14.53
C ASN A 355 16.23 -2.61 -14.38
N LYS A 356 15.60 -2.81 -13.21
CA LYS A 356 14.84 -4.03 -12.88
C LYS A 356 13.42 -3.67 -12.46
N PRO A 357 12.46 -4.60 -12.59
CA PRO A 357 11.14 -4.42 -12.01
C PRO A 357 11.22 -4.16 -10.50
N ALA A 358 10.41 -3.21 -10.03
CA ALA A 358 10.18 -3.04 -8.60
C ALA A 358 9.20 -4.11 -8.10
N SER A 359 9.01 -4.23 -6.78
CA SER A 359 7.88 -4.99 -6.23
C SER A 359 7.32 -4.31 -4.98
N PRO A 360 6.01 -4.04 -4.92
CA PRO A 360 5.00 -4.48 -5.89
C PRO A 360 4.93 -3.53 -7.09
N ASP A 361 4.97 -4.06 -8.31
CA ASP A 361 4.79 -3.28 -9.55
C ASP A 361 3.31 -3.21 -9.98
N PHE A 362 3.04 -2.70 -11.19
CA PHE A 362 1.68 -2.64 -11.73
C PHE A 362 1.08 -4.02 -12.02
N LYS A 363 1.89 -5.05 -12.25
CA LYS A 363 1.39 -6.42 -12.40
C LYS A 363 0.91 -6.97 -11.07
N ASP A 364 1.65 -6.72 -10.00
CA ASP A 364 1.20 -6.99 -8.63
C ASP A 364 -0.08 -6.24 -8.31
N GLY A 365 -0.16 -4.95 -8.69
CA GLY A 365 -1.36 -4.13 -8.51
C GLY A 365 -2.59 -4.70 -9.21
N VAL A 366 -2.50 -5.05 -10.50
CA VAL A 366 -3.59 -5.71 -11.25
C VAL A 366 -4.06 -6.97 -10.55
N GLN A 367 -3.12 -7.80 -10.06
CA GLN A 367 -3.48 -9.04 -9.38
C GLN A 367 -4.22 -8.76 -8.06
N ILE A 368 -3.82 -7.74 -7.30
CA ILE A 368 -4.51 -7.33 -6.07
C ILE A 368 -5.92 -6.81 -6.38
N GLU A 369 -6.09 -5.99 -7.42
CA GLU A 369 -7.42 -5.49 -7.83
C GLU A 369 -8.34 -6.65 -8.24
N ARG A 370 -7.82 -7.65 -8.97
CA ARG A 370 -8.61 -8.85 -9.34
C ARG A 370 -9.06 -9.65 -8.13
N ILE A 371 -8.22 -9.76 -7.10
CA ILE A 371 -8.60 -10.44 -5.85
C ILE A 371 -9.67 -9.65 -5.11
N ALA A 372 -9.49 -8.32 -5.00
CA ALA A 372 -10.47 -7.46 -4.35
C ALA A 372 -11.83 -7.50 -5.08
N ASP A 373 -11.84 -7.44 -6.42
CA ASP A 373 -13.06 -7.57 -7.22
C ASP A 373 -13.74 -8.94 -7.00
N ALA A 374 -12.99 -10.04 -7.03
CA ALA A 374 -13.53 -11.38 -6.76
C ALA A 374 -14.15 -11.50 -5.36
N ILE A 375 -13.59 -10.82 -4.34
CA ILE A 375 -14.18 -10.76 -2.99
C ILE A 375 -15.52 -10.01 -3.02
N LEU A 376 -15.61 -8.89 -3.73
CA LEU A 376 -16.85 -8.12 -3.86
C LEU A 376 -17.92 -8.91 -4.61
N VAL A 377 -17.56 -9.57 -5.71
CA VAL A 377 -18.45 -10.44 -6.48
C VAL A 377 -18.94 -11.58 -5.61
N SER A 378 -18.04 -12.28 -4.91
CA SER A 378 -18.40 -13.36 -3.98
C SER A 378 -19.37 -12.89 -2.89
N GLY A 379 -19.14 -11.71 -2.32
CA GLY A 379 -20.03 -11.13 -1.30
C GLY A 379 -21.44 -10.85 -1.83
N GLN A 380 -21.60 -10.62 -3.14
CA GLN A 380 -22.90 -10.42 -3.78
C GLN A 380 -23.57 -11.74 -4.19
N THR A 381 -22.80 -12.68 -4.74
CA THR A 381 -23.31 -13.95 -5.28
C THR A 381 -23.51 -15.01 -4.20
N GLY A 382 -22.79 -14.91 -3.08
CA GLY A 382 -22.71 -15.95 -2.05
C GLY A 382 -21.94 -17.20 -2.48
N ALA A 383 -21.22 -17.14 -3.60
CA ALA A 383 -20.50 -18.26 -4.20
C ALA A 383 -18.98 -18.11 -4.04
N TRP A 384 -18.23 -19.20 -4.27
CA TRP A 384 -16.78 -19.12 -4.42
C TRP A 384 -16.44 -18.52 -5.78
N GLU A 385 -15.56 -17.52 -5.80
CA GLU A 385 -15.07 -16.88 -7.02
C GLU A 385 -13.63 -17.30 -7.31
N LYS A 386 -13.37 -17.66 -8.57
CA LYS A 386 -12.03 -18.03 -9.04
C LYS A 386 -11.25 -16.80 -9.46
N ILE A 387 -9.97 -16.76 -9.11
CA ILE A 387 -9.10 -15.62 -9.41
C ILE A 387 -8.25 -15.93 -10.65
N LYS A 388 -8.40 -15.11 -11.69
CA LYS A 388 -7.55 -15.17 -12.88
C LYS A 388 -6.20 -14.55 -12.57
N GLN A 389 -5.13 -15.33 -12.71
CA GLN A 389 -3.77 -14.82 -12.53
C GLN A 389 -3.40 -13.81 -13.63
N ALA A 390 -2.68 -12.75 -13.28
CA ALA A 390 -2.09 -11.84 -14.26
C ALA A 390 -1.17 -12.64 -15.20
N ALA A 391 -1.22 -12.34 -16.50
CA ALA A 391 -0.36 -13.01 -17.48
C ALA A 391 1.12 -12.75 -17.13
N VAL A 392 1.97 -13.76 -17.36
CA VAL A 392 3.40 -13.69 -17.02
C VAL A 392 4.10 -12.64 -17.87
#